data_AF-A0AAP3GYI2-F1
#
_entry.id   AF-A0AAP3GYI2-F1
#
_cell.length_a   1.000
_cell.length_b   1.000
_cell.length_c   1.000
_cell.angle_alpha   90.00
_cell.angle_beta   90.00
_cell.angle_gamma   90.00
#
_symmetry.space_group_name_H-M   'P 1'
#
loop_
_entity.id
_entity.type
_entity.pdbx_description
1 polymer ?
#
loop_
_entity_poly.entity_id
_entity_poly.type
_entity_poly.pdbx_seq_one_letter_code
_entity_poly.pdbx_strand_id
1 'polypeptide(L)'
;MLVTRIKYSYSNGKEEIVPTLIDLTAQLSELEAKVYSCIPKGKANAISQKELAIKVGINPRSVGSIIQKLRTKYFLAIGSSRDYPRSGYFRISSLEEFNQVKNMLINSRDELDRTISCLDKTEFGFN
;
A
#
# COMPACT_ATOMS: atom_id res chain seq x y z
N MET A 1 24.47 5.03 13.72
CA MET A 1 23.26 5.15 12.88
C MET A 1 22.29 6.05 13.62
N LEU A 2 22.02 7.26 13.13
CA LEU A 2 21.21 8.27 13.82
C LEU A 2 19.73 8.03 13.49
N VAL A 3 18.92 7.79 14.53
CA VAL A 3 17.45 7.68 14.43
C VAL A 3 16.87 9.06 14.71
N THR A 4 16.60 9.85 13.68
CA THR A 4 15.74 11.03 13.82
C THR A 4 14.27 10.59 13.86
N ARG A 5 13.52 11.12 14.83
CA ARG A 5 12.09 10.82 15.03
C ARG A 5 11.27 11.93 14.37
N ILE A 6 10.41 11.59 13.42
CA ILE A 6 9.44 12.54 12.85
C ILE A 6 8.05 12.12 13.31
N LYS A 7 7.28 13.06 13.86
CA LYS A 7 5.87 12.85 14.18
C LYS A 7 5.06 12.91 12.88
N TYR A 8 4.30 11.87 12.56
CA TYR A 8 3.23 11.97 11.56
C TYR A 8 1.88 11.95 12.27
N SER A 9 0.99 12.83 11.81
CA SER A 9 -0.40 12.89 12.24
C SER A 9 -1.28 12.22 11.19
N TYR A 10 -2.04 11.21 11.61
CA TYR A 10 -3.13 10.69 10.81
C TYR A 10 -4.31 11.67 10.81
N SER A 11 -5.19 11.56 9.81
CA SER A 11 -6.41 12.37 9.69
C SER A 11 -7.40 12.19 10.84
N ASN A 12 -7.28 11.11 11.63
CA ASN A 12 -8.07 10.87 12.83
C ASN A 12 -7.42 11.41 14.11
N GLY A 13 -6.37 12.23 14.01
CA GLY A 13 -5.69 12.84 15.15
C GLY A 13 -4.72 11.91 15.91
N LYS A 14 -4.54 10.65 15.46
CA LYS A 14 -3.51 9.77 16.03
C LYS A 14 -2.12 10.25 15.58
N GLU A 15 -1.24 10.53 16.53
CA GLU A 15 0.19 10.71 16.27
C GLU A 15 0.88 9.34 16.33
N GLU A 16 1.62 8.97 15.30
CA GLU A 16 2.48 7.79 15.33
C GLU A 16 3.92 8.18 14.98
N ILE A 17 4.85 7.60 15.74
CA ILE A 17 6.28 7.77 15.50
C ILE A 17 6.64 6.86 14.34
N VAL A 18 6.67 7.42 13.12
CA VAL A 18 7.11 6.68 11.94
C VAL A 18 8.63 6.76 11.85
N PRO A 19 9.35 5.63 11.80
CA PRO A 19 10.79 5.67 11.62
C PRO A 19 11.12 6.28 10.25
N THR A 20 11.96 7.32 10.21
CA THR A 20 12.49 7.80 8.92
C THR A 20 13.40 6.77 8.29
N LEU A 21 13.18 6.47 7.01
CA LEU A 21 14.09 5.76 6.11
C LEU A 21 14.62 4.42 6.64
N ILE A 22 13.79 3.63 7.31
CA ILE A 22 14.14 2.23 7.57
C ILE A 22 13.52 1.38 6.48
N ASP A 23 14.26 1.21 5.38
CA ASP A 23 13.97 0.13 4.44
C ASP A 23 14.25 -1.20 5.16
N LEU A 24 13.17 -1.87 5.57
CA LEU A 24 13.21 -3.13 6.29
C LEU A 24 13.27 -4.35 5.36
N THR A 25 13.69 -4.19 4.10
CA THR A 25 13.82 -5.28 3.12
C THR A 25 14.66 -6.46 3.64
N ALA A 26 15.64 -6.21 4.50
CA ALA A 26 16.46 -7.26 5.13
C ALA A 26 15.67 -8.18 6.08
N GLN A 27 14.46 -7.79 6.50
CA GLN A 27 13.58 -8.53 7.41
C GLN A 27 12.41 -9.21 6.68
N LEU A 28 12.39 -9.18 5.35
CA LEU A 28 11.39 -9.89 4.56
C LEU A 28 11.62 -11.40 4.67
N SER A 29 10.55 -12.17 4.82
CA SER A 29 10.61 -13.61 4.56
C SER A 29 11.00 -13.87 3.10
N GLU A 30 11.49 -15.07 2.79
CA GLU A 30 11.85 -15.45 1.42
C GLU A 30 10.72 -15.21 0.42
N LEU A 31 9.48 -15.53 0.82
CA LEU A 31 8.32 -15.31 -0.02
C LEU A 31 8.02 -13.82 -0.22
N GLU A 32 8.06 -13.01 0.83
CA GLU A 32 7.84 -11.56 0.73
C GLU A 32 8.92 -10.88 -0.13
N ALA A 33 10.18 -11.28 0.03
CA ALA A 33 11.29 -10.82 -0.78
C ALA A 33 11.11 -11.19 -2.27
N LYS A 34 10.68 -12.44 -2.54
CA LYS A 34 10.39 -12.92 -3.90
C LYS A 34 9.22 -12.17 -4.55
N VAL A 35 8.16 -11.90 -3.78
CA VAL A 35 7.05 -11.06 -4.26
C VAL A 35 7.55 -9.66 -4.58
N TYR A 36 8.25 -9.01 -3.65
CA TYR A 36 8.73 -7.64 -3.82
C TYR A 36 9.68 -7.48 -5.02
N SER A 37 10.60 -8.43 -5.22
CA SER A 37 11.54 -8.41 -6.35
C SER A 37 10.86 -8.55 -7.71
N CYS A 38 9.72 -9.24 -7.76
CA CYS A 38 8.92 -9.39 -8.97
C CYS A 38 8.08 -8.15 -9.32
N ILE A 39 7.97 -7.17 -8.41
CA ILE A 39 7.23 -5.93 -8.66
C ILE A 39 8.13 -4.97 -9.46
N PRO A 40 7.72 -4.57 -10.68
CA PRO A 40 8.49 -3.67 -11.51
C PRO A 40 8.47 -2.23 -10.95
N LYS A 41 9.46 -1.43 -11.33
CA LYS A 41 9.48 0.01 -11.04
C LYS A 41 8.65 0.77 -12.08
N GLY A 42 7.90 1.76 -11.61
CA GLY A 42 7.10 2.66 -12.44
C GLY A 42 5.73 2.12 -12.80
N LYS A 43 4.73 3.01 -12.77
CA LYS A 43 3.31 2.74 -13.06
C LYS A 43 3.11 2.17 -14.45
N ALA A 44 3.85 2.67 -15.44
CA ALA A 44 3.80 2.20 -16.82
C ALA A 44 4.13 0.71 -16.97
N ASN A 45 4.84 0.13 -16.00
CA ASN A 45 5.24 -1.27 -16.00
C ASN A 45 4.39 -2.14 -15.07
N ALA A 46 3.28 -1.64 -14.52
CA ALA A 46 2.50 -2.35 -13.50
C ALA A 46 2.22 -3.82 -13.86
N ILE A 47 2.35 -4.70 -12.87
CA ILE A 47 2.12 -6.14 -12.99
C ILE A 47 0.80 -6.53 -12.34
N SER A 48 -0.03 -7.29 -13.05
CA SER A 48 -1.30 -7.73 -12.50
C SER A 48 -1.10 -8.72 -11.34
N GLN A 49 -2.08 -8.82 -10.45
CA GLN A 49 -2.08 -9.79 -9.36
C GLN A 49 -1.91 -11.24 -9.87
N LYS A 50 -2.56 -11.56 -11.00
CA LYS A 50 -2.49 -12.89 -11.61
C LYS A 50 -1.09 -13.19 -12.14
N GLU A 51 -0.49 -12.26 -12.88
CA GLU A 51 0.88 -12.43 -13.41
C GLU A 51 1.90 -12.52 -12.28
N LEU A 52 1.76 -11.69 -11.24
CA LEU A 52 2.64 -11.72 -10.08
C LEU A 52 2.55 -13.05 -9.33
N ALA A 53 1.34 -13.57 -9.14
CA ALA A 53 1.12 -14.88 -8.52
C ALA A 53 1.78 -16.02 -9.31
N ILE A 54 1.64 -16.01 -10.65
CA ILE A 54 2.27 -16.98 -11.54
C ILE A 54 3.80 -16.90 -11.46
N LYS A 55 4.37 -15.69 -11.53
CA LYS A 55 5.84 -15.49 -11.45
C LYS A 55 6.42 -15.97 -10.13
N VAL A 56 5.71 -15.76 -9.03
CA VAL A 56 6.20 -16.12 -7.69
C VAL A 56 5.93 -17.60 -7.37
N GLY A 57 4.88 -18.18 -7.97
CA GLY A 57 4.43 -19.56 -7.71
C GLY A 57 3.54 -19.67 -6.46
N ILE A 58 2.64 -18.71 -6.26
CA ILE A 58 1.71 -18.68 -5.10
C ILE A 58 0.25 -18.53 -5.50
N ASN A 59 -0.63 -18.77 -4.54
CA ASN A 59 -2.05 -18.50 -4.71
C ASN A 59 -2.30 -17.00 -4.96
N PRO A 60 -3.04 -16.61 -6.01
CA PRO A 60 -3.37 -15.21 -6.27
C PRO A 60 -4.01 -14.50 -5.08
N ARG A 61 -4.82 -15.18 -4.26
CA ARG A 61 -5.46 -14.60 -3.07
C ARG A 61 -4.45 -14.12 -2.02
N SER A 62 -3.25 -14.72 -1.98
CA SER A 62 -2.19 -14.34 -1.04
C SER A 62 -1.43 -13.08 -1.45
N VAL A 63 -1.48 -12.68 -2.72
CA VAL A 63 -0.73 -11.51 -3.21
C VAL A 63 -1.17 -10.24 -2.50
N GLY A 64 -2.48 -9.98 -2.41
CA GLY A 64 -3.00 -8.76 -1.80
C GLY A 64 -2.57 -8.58 -0.34
N SER A 65 -2.60 -9.65 0.46
CA SER A 65 -2.17 -9.61 1.85
C SER A 65 -0.67 -9.41 2.00
N ILE A 66 0.14 -10.02 1.13
CA ILE A 66 1.60 -9.79 1.10
C ILE A 66 1.90 -8.34 0.72
N ILE A 67 1.29 -7.80 -0.34
CA ILE A 67 1.47 -6.39 -0.74
C ILE A 67 1.10 -5.45 0.41
N GLN A 68 0.01 -5.72 1.12
CA GLN A 68 -0.40 -4.92 2.26
C GLN A 68 0.68 -4.93 3.37
N LYS A 69 1.22 -6.11 3.71
CA LYS A 69 2.34 -6.21 4.67
C LYS A 69 3.57 -5.44 4.20
N LEU A 70 3.96 -5.58 2.93
CA LEU A 70 5.08 -4.84 2.34
C LEU A 70 4.90 -3.32 2.51
N ARG A 71 3.68 -2.81 2.30
CA ARG A 71 3.36 -1.38 2.49
C ARG A 71 3.38 -0.95 3.95
N THR A 72 2.67 -1.64 4.83
CA THR A 72 2.39 -1.12 6.19
C THR A 72 3.39 -1.57 7.25
N LYS A 73 3.98 -2.75 7.10
CA LYS A 73 4.97 -3.29 8.05
C LYS A 73 6.40 -2.91 7.66
N TYR A 74 6.69 -2.94 6.36
CA TYR A 74 8.05 -2.76 5.84
C TYR A 74 8.27 -1.41 5.16
N PHE A 75 7.25 -0.53 5.17
CA PHE A 75 7.31 0.84 4.63
C PHE A 75 7.72 0.91 3.14
N LEU A 76 7.40 -0.12 2.35
CA LEU A 76 7.77 -0.18 0.95
C LEU A 76 6.75 0.57 0.08
N ALA A 77 7.26 1.55 -0.68
CA ALA A 77 6.49 2.41 -1.56
C ALA A 77 5.99 1.64 -2.81
N ILE A 78 4.88 0.93 -2.65
CA ILE A 78 4.24 0.13 -3.69
C ILE A 78 2.92 0.79 -4.07
N GLY A 79 2.81 1.26 -5.31
CA GLY A 79 1.57 1.74 -5.89
C GLY A 79 0.68 0.62 -6.44
N SER A 80 -0.54 0.97 -6.78
CA SER A 80 -1.44 0.14 -7.58
C SER A 80 -2.16 1.02 -8.60
N SER A 81 -2.47 0.49 -9.78
CA SER A 81 -3.20 1.20 -10.83
C SER A 81 -4.26 0.29 -11.44
N ARG A 82 -5.35 0.90 -11.92
CA ARG A 82 -6.41 0.24 -12.68
C ARG A 82 -6.37 0.64 -14.16
N ASP A 83 -5.34 1.37 -14.57
CA ASP A 83 -5.22 1.94 -15.90
C ASP A 83 -4.98 0.82 -16.93
N TYR A 84 -5.57 0.95 -18.11
CA TYR A 84 -5.38 0.01 -19.21
C TYR A 84 -4.35 0.58 -20.19
N PRO A 85 -3.45 -0.23 -20.80
CA PRO A 85 -3.38 -1.70 -20.76
C PRO A 85 -2.60 -2.30 -19.59
N ARG A 86 -1.93 -1.48 -18.77
CA ARG A 86 -1.06 -1.94 -17.68
C ARG A 86 -1.67 -1.60 -16.31
N SER A 87 -2.34 -2.59 -15.72
CA SER A 87 -2.93 -2.49 -14.38
C SER A 87 -2.25 -3.42 -13.39
N GLY A 88 -2.37 -3.11 -12.10
CA GLY A 88 -1.82 -3.89 -11.01
C GLY A 88 -0.79 -3.14 -10.18
N TYR A 89 0.22 -3.84 -9.68
CA TYR A 89 1.18 -3.33 -8.69
C TYR A 89 2.47 -2.83 -9.34
N PHE A 90 3.06 -1.78 -8.76
CA PHE A 90 4.35 -1.25 -9.18
C PHE A 90 5.08 -0.63 -7.98
N ARG A 91 6.41 -0.58 -8.05
CA ARG A 91 7.23 0.20 -7.12
C ARG A 91 7.27 1.65 -7.60
N ILE A 92 6.94 2.56 -6.71
CA ILE A 92 6.92 4.00 -7.01
C ILE A 92 8.34 4.43 -7.38
N SER A 93 8.45 5.19 -8.47
CA SER A 93 9.72 5.58 -9.09
C SER A 93 9.85 7.08 -9.33
N SER A 94 8.75 7.84 -9.21
CA SER A 94 8.74 9.29 -9.32
C SER A 94 7.88 9.95 -8.24
N LEU A 95 8.14 11.24 -7.99
CA LEU A 95 7.32 12.06 -7.09
C LEU A 95 5.87 12.19 -7.58
N GLU A 96 5.68 12.21 -8.91
CA GLU A 96 4.35 12.23 -9.50
C GLU A 96 3.56 10.96 -9.16
N GLU A 97 4.18 9.79 -9.36
CA GLU A 97 3.58 8.49 -8.99
C GLU A 97 3.27 8.43 -7.49
N PHE A 98 4.19 8.95 -6.66
CA PHE A 98 3.97 9.03 -5.21
C PHE A 98 2.73 9.86 -4.88
N ASN A 99 2.62 11.07 -5.43
CA ASN A 99 1.49 11.96 -5.18
C ASN A 99 0.18 11.37 -5.70
N GLN A 100 0.19 10.73 -6.88
CA GLN A 100 -0.98 10.04 -7.42
C GLN A 100 -1.46 8.92 -6.48
N VAL A 101 -0.55 8.05 -6.03
CA VAL A 101 -0.89 6.95 -5.12
C VAL A 101 -1.39 7.50 -3.77
N LYS A 102 -0.73 8.52 -3.23
CA LYS A 102 -1.15 9.18 -1.98
C LYS A 102 -2.56 9.76 -2.09
N ASN A 103 -2.86 10.50 -3.16
CA ASN A 103 -4.17 11.10 -3.38
C ASN A 103 -5.26 10.04 -3.56
N MET A 104 -4.97 8.95 -4.28
CA MET A 104 -5.88 7.81 -4.38
C MET A 104 -6.24 7.23 -3.00
N LEU A 105 -5.24 7.04 -2.14
CA LEU A 105 -5.47 6.49 -0.79
C LEU A 105 -6.25 7.46 0.10
N ILE A 106 -5.98 8.78 0.01
CA ILE A 106 -6.75 9.82 0.69
C ILE A 106 -8.22 9.77 0.26
N ASN A 107 -8.48 9.75 -1.05
CA ASN A 107 -9.84 9.67 -1.57
C ASN A 107 -10.54 8.38 -1.13
N SER A 108 -9.81 7.26 -1.10
CA SER A 108 -10.35 5.98 -0.62
C SER A 108 -10.68 6.01 0.87
N ARG A 109 -9.87 6.70 1.69
CA ARG A 109 -10.15 6.90 3.12
C ARG A 109 -11.41 7.75 3.29
N ASP A 110 -11.49 8.87 2.58
CA ASP A 110 -12.62 9.79 2.70
C ASP A 110 -13.94 9.11 2.27
N GLU A 111 -13.90 8.21 1.28
CA GLU A 111 -15.06 7.42 0.87
C GLU A 111 -15.48 6.38 1.93
N LEU A 112 -14.52 5.74 2.59
CA LEU A 112 -14.80 4.84 3.70
C LEU A 112 -15.38 5.61 4.89
N ASP A 113 -14.85 6.78 5.22
CA ASP A 113 -15.36 7.64 6.31
C ASP A 113 -16.80 8.08 6.03
N ARG A 114 -17.15 8.42 4.78
CA ARG A 114 -18.55 8.68 4.38
C ARG A 114 -19.43 7.45 4.56
N THR A 115 -18.95 6.28 4.14
CA THR A 115 -19.68 5.02 4.27
C THR A 115 -19.97 4.71 5.75
N ILE A 116 -18.97 4.88 6.63
CA ILE A 116 -19.13 4.74 8.08
C ILE A 116 -20.17 5.72 8.60
N SER A 117 -20.08 7.01 8.24
CA SER A 117 -21.06 8.02 8.67
C SER A 117 -22.49 7.71 8.23
N CYS A 118 -22.67 7.09 7.05
CA CYS A 118 -23.98 6.63 6.61
C CYS A 118 -24.48 5.46 7.47
N LEU A 119 -23.62 4.48 7.79
CA LEU A 119 -23.97 3.35 8.66
C LEU A 119 -24.35 3.81 10.07
N ASP A 120 -23.62 4.78 10.63
CA ASP A 120 -23.90 5.35 11.95
C ASP A 120 -25.26 6.06 12.03
N LYS A 121 -25.80 6.51 10.90
CA LYS A 121 -27.12 7.17 10.81
C LYS A 121 -28.28 6.20 10.54
N THR A 122 -28.00 4.91 10.40
CA THR A 122 -29.05 3.89 10.23
C THR A 122 -29.67 3.50 11.57
N GLU A 123 -30.77 2.75 11.52
CA GLU A 123 -31.42 2.19 12.72
C GLU A 123 -30.50 1.32 13.59
N PHE A 124 -29.36 0.86 13.05
CA PHE A 124 -28.35 0.08 13.77
C PHE A 124 -27.23 0.94 14.40
N GLY A 125 -27.18 2.24 14.09
CA GLY A 125 -26.12 3.17 14.50
C GLY A 125 -26.48 4.11 15.66
N PHE A 126 -27.75 4.18 16.05
CA PHE A 126 -28.20 4.90 17.26
C PHE A 126 -28.20 3.94 18.46
N ASN A 127 -27.28 4.15 19.41
CA ASN A 127 -27.38 3.68 20.80
C ASN A 127 -27.46 4.90 21.73
#